data_AF-A0A2H0L2T2-F1
#
_entry.id   AF-A0A2H0L2T2-F1
#
_cell.length_a   1.000
_cell.length_b   1.000
_cell.length_c   1.000
_cell.angle_alpha   90.00
_cell.angle_beta   90.00
_cell.angle_gamma   90.00
#
_symmetry.space_group_name_H-M   'P 1'
#
loop_
_entity.id
_entity.type
_entity.pdbx_description
1 polymer ?
#
loop_
_entity_poly.entity_id
_entity_poly.type
_entity_poly.pdbx_seq_one_letter_code
_entity_poly.pdbx_strand_id
1 'polypeptide(L)'
;MEAPPQGIVLTDTADKIDLLREQFHMLALSRVEVPASDAYIESSRIIQKVISGIFGLAFILILLLVTLLLFLPDDDVPIDPSLSASGGVRIGLDRNSWLPPLLPPPPPPPPPPPPPPPPPCEGTRIGQGGGAILLDDGAGLMIPSGVLSSVQCIRFERVAEGVATDRYHIGSTQKEFSSPILLVIPYKEIRNLKMVLHTDSGRVELPYTVDKKTMKVHVQVDAL
;
A
#
# COMPACT_ATOMS: atom_id res chain seq x y z
N MET A 1 -10.81 18.27 -78.81
CA MET A 1 -12.16 18.29 -78.20
C MET A 1 -12.20 17.16 -77.20
N GLU A 2 -11.93 17.48 -75.95
CA GLU A 2 -11.81 16.54 -74.84
C GLU A 2 -13.17 16.45 -74.16
N ALA A 3 -13.71 15.24 -74.02
CA ALA A 3 -15.04 15.04 -73.43
C ALA A 3 -14.97 15.30 -71.91
N PRO A 4 -15.97 15.98 -71.33
CA PRO A 4 -15.98 16.27 -69.90
C PRO A 4 -16.16 14.98 -69.08
N PRO A 5 -15.49 14.85 -67.92
CA PRO A 5 -15.60 13.68 -67.07
C PRO A 5 -17.03 13.54 -66.54
N GLN A 6 -17.63 12.38 -66.76
CA GLN A 6 -18.96 12.07 -66.25
C GLN A 6 -18.88 11.87 -64.73
N GLY A 7 -19.51 12.78 -63.99
CA GLY A 7 -19.65 12.68 -62.54
C GLY A 7 -20.50 11.48 -62.16
N ILE A 8 -19.95 10.60 -61.33
CA ILE A 8 -20.66 9.46 -60.76
C ILE A 8 -21.65 10.01 -59.73
N VAL A 9 -22.94 10.00 -60.08
CA VAL A 9 -24.02 10.35 -59.15
C VAL A 9 -24.36 9.10 -58.34
N LEU A 10 -23.82 9.00 -57.13
CA LEU A 10 -24.17 7.97 -56.15
C LEU A 10 -25.55 8.30 -55.54
N THR A 11 -26.61 7.70 -56.08
CA THR A 11 -28.00 7.93 -55.63
C THR A 11 -28.44 7.05 -54.47
N ASP A 12 -27.63 6.08 -54.04
CA ASP A 12 -28.01 5.17 -52.96
C ASP A 12 -27.26 5.48 -51.64
N THR A 13 -28.01 5.45 -50.54
CA THR A 13 -27.50 5.75 -49.20
C THR A 13 -26.64 4.60 -48.68
N ALA A 14 -26.87 3.38 -49.17
CA ALA A 14 -26.07 2.20 -48.87
C ALA A 14 -24.63 2.34 -49.39
N ASP A 15 -24.46 2.81 -50.64
CA ASP A 15 -23.13 2.94 -51.27
C ASP A 15 -22.26 3.98 -50.56
N LYS A 16 -22.86 5.03 -49.96
CA LYS A 16 -22.13 6.02 -49.17
C LYS A 16 -21.61 5.46 -47.84
N ILE A 17 -22.31 4.50 -47.24
CA ILE A 17 -21.89 3.88 -45.97
C ILE A 17 -20.72 2.92 -46.21
N ASP A 18 -20.73 2.17 -47.30
CA ASP A 18 -19.63 1.27 -47.64
C ASP A 18 -18.37 2.03 -48.06
N LEU A 19 -18.52 3.16 -48.76
CA LEU A 19 -17.39 4.05 -49.07
C LEU A 19 -16.77 4.66 -47.80
N LEU A 20 -17.59 5.06 -46.83
CA LEU A 20 -17.12 5.58 -45.54
C LEU A 20 -16.42 4.50 -44.70
N ARG A 21 -16.88 3.25 -44.77
CA ARG A 21 -16.26 2.11 -44.07
C ARG A 21 -14.88 1.79 -44.63
N GLU A 22 -14.74 1.76 -45.96
CA GLU A 22 -13.45 1.57 -46.64
C GLU A 22 -12.47 2.71 -46.30
N GLN A 23 -12.92 3.97 -46.29
CA GLN A 23 -12.06 5.09 -45.87
C GLN A 23 -11.66 5.04 -44.39
N PHE A 24 -12.54 4.59 -43.49
CA PHE A 24 -12.19 4.40 -42.09
C PHE A 24 -11.19 3.26 -41.87
N HIS A 25 -11.24 2.20 -42.68
CA HIS A 25 -10.24 1.13 -42.63
C HIS A 25 -8.86 1.57 -43.14
N MET A 26 -8.82 2.40 -44.18
CA MET A 26 -7.57 3.02 -44.64
C MET A 26 -6.95 3.95 -43.57
N LEU A 27 -7.78 4.71 -42.84
CA LEU A 27 -7.32 5.56 -41.72
C LEU A 27 -6.91 4.75 -40.48
N ALA A 28 -7.55 3.61 -40.21
CA ALA A 28 -7.17 2.73 -39.11
C ALA A 28 -5.84 1.99 -39.36
N LEU A 29 -5.50 1.75 -40.64
CA LEU A 29 -4.21 1.18 -41.04
C LEU A 29 -3.10 2.24 -41.19
N SER A 30 -3.45 3.53 -41.38
CA SER A 30 -2.54 4.63 -41.10
C SER A 30 -2.43 4.86 -39.59
N ARG A 31 -1.97 3.82 -38.88
CA ARG A 31 -1.43 3.98 -37.53
C ARG A 31 -0.15 4.79 -37.72
N VAL A 32 -0.30 6.11 -37.73
CA VAL A 32 0.81 7.04 -37.57
C VAL A 32 1.44 6.62 -36.24
N GLU A 33 2.53 5.87 -36.33
CA GLU A 33 3.51 5.76 -35.27
C GLU A 33 3.98 7.19 -35.06
N VAL A 34 3.23 7.94 -34.25
CA VAL A 34 3.75 9.15 -33.65
C VAL A 34 4.91 8.61 -32.82
N PRO A 35 6.18 8.84 -33.21
CA PRO A 35 7.28 8.42 -32.37
C PRO A 35 6.97 9.04 -31.02
N ALA A 36 6.86 8.21 -30.00
CA ALA A 36 6.75 8.66 -28.63
C ALA A 36 7.97 9.54 -28.41
N SER A 37 7.79 10.84 -28.62
CA SER A 37 8.91 11.74 -28.82
C SER A 37 9.64 11.76 -27.49
N ASP A 38 10.95 11.55 -27.53
CA ASP A 38 11.79 11.61 -26.33
C ASP A 38 11.54 12.92 -25.54
N ALA A 39 11.08 13.97 -26.23
CA ALA A 39 10.59 15.23 -25.68
C ALA A 39 9.44 15.08 -24.66
N TYR A 40 8.50 14.14 -24.83
CA TYR A 40 7.42 13.90 -23.87
C TYR A 40 7.93 13.23 -22.59
N ILE A 41 8.85 12.27 -22.73
CA ILE A 41 9.47 11.58 -21.58
C ILE A 41 10.31 12.57 -20.77
N GLU A 42 11.07 13.44 -21.43
CA GLU A 42 11.88 14.45 -20.76
C GLU A 42 11.02 15.51 -20.04
N SER A 43 9.92 15.94 -20.66
CA SER A 43 8.96 16.87 -20.05
C SER A 43 8.30 16.29 -18.79
N SER A 44 7.98 14.99 -18.80
CA SER A 44 7.34 14.33 -17.64
C SER A 44 8.23 14.31 -16.39
N ARG A 45 9.56 14.17 -16.56
CA ARG A 45 10.51 14.18 -15.43
C ARG A 45 10.62 15.55 -14.78
N ILE A 46 10.61 16.62 -15.58
CA ILE A 46 10.64 17.99 -15.08
C ILE A 46 9.37 18.28 -14.28
N ILE A 47 8.20 17.91 -14.82
CA ILE A 47 6.92 18.09 -14.15
C ILE A 47 6.88 17.32 -12.82
N GLN A 48 7.36 16.07 -12.78
CA GLN A 48 7.41 15.32 -11.52
C GLN A 48 8.33 15.96 -10.47
N LYS A 49 9.49 16.49 -10.86
CA LYS A 49 10.39 17.19 -9.93
C LYS A 49 9.74 18.46 -9.36
N VAL A 50 9.04 19.22 -10.20
CA VAL A 50 8.33 20.44 -9.75
C VAL A 50 7.20 20.08 -8.79
N ILE A 51 6.37 19.10 -9.14
CA ILE A 51 5.27 18.64 -8.29
C ILE A 51 5.80 18.14 -6.94
N SER A 52 6.86 17.31 -6.95
CA SER A 52 7.49 16.82 -5.72
C SER A 52 8.05 17.95 -4.86
N GLY A 53 8.61 19.01 -5.45
CA GLY A 53 9.09 20.18 -4.72
C GLY A 53 7.97 20.97 -4.04
N ILE A 54 6.84 21.16 -4.72
CA ILE A 54 5.66 21.86 -4.18
C ILE A 54 5.08 21.09 -2.99
N PHE A 55 4.91 19.77 -3.11
CA PHE A 55 4.40 18.94 -2.02
C PHE A 55 5.36 18.93 -0.82
N GLY A 56 6.67 18.86 -1.05
CA GLY A 56 7.66 18.94 0.03
C GLY A 56 7.59 20.26 0.79
N LEU A 57 7.48 21.39 0.08
CA LEU A 57 7.36 22.71 0.70
C LEU A 57 6.05 22.87 1.47
N ALA A 58 4.93 22.41 0.92
CA ALA A 58 3.63 22.42 1.60
C ALA A 58 3.66 21.58 2.88
N PHE A 59 4.30 20.41 2.85
CA PHE A 59 4.45 19.55 4.02
C PHE A 59 5.26 20.22 5.13
N ILE A 60 6.37 20.88 4.78
CA ILE A 60 7.19 21.64 5.74
C ILE A 60 6.37 22.78 6.37
N LEU A 61 5.59 23.52 5.58
CA LEU A 61 4.71 24.58 6.09
C LEU A 61 3.64 24.05 7.04
N ILE A 62 3.04 22.89 6.74
CA ILE A 62 2.06 22.24 7.62
C ILE A 62 2.71 21.82 8.94
N LEU A 63 3.88 21.20 8.90
CA LEU A 63 4.61 20.83 10.12
C LEU A 63 4.96 22.05 10.97
N LEU A 64 5.38 23.15 10.32
CA LEU A 64 5.68 24.40 11.01
C LEU A 64 4.42 25.00 11.65
N LEU A 65 3.28 24.96 10.95
CA LEU A 65 1.99 25.41 11.49
C LEU A 65 1.55 24.57 12.69
N VAL A 66 1.64 23.24 12.60
CA VAL A 66 1.31 22.33 13.72
C VAL A 66 2.23 22.59 14.90
N THR A 67 3.53 22.77 14.67
CA THR A 67 4.48 23.12 15.73
C THR A 67 4.09 24.44 16.39
N LEU A 68 3.72 25.45 15.60
CA LEU A 68 3.28 26.74 16.14
C LEU A 68 1.97 26.62 16.93
N LEU A 69 1.04 25.76 16.50
CA LEU A 69 -0.19 25.46 17.24
C LEU A 69 0.07 24.74 18.57
N LEU A 70 1.05 23.84 18.63
CA LEU A 70 1.44 23.16 19.87
C LEU A 70 2.16 24.10 20.86
N PHE A 71 2.72 25.20 20.37
CA PHE A 71 3.36 26.22 21.19
C PHE A 71 2.45 27.41 21.53
N LEU A 72 1.19 27.41 21.08
CA LEU A 72 0.21 28.35 21.60
C LEU A 72 0.03 28.04 23.10
N PRO A 73 0.29 29.01 23.99
CA PRO A 73 0.03 28.80 25.41
C PRO A 73 -1.44 28.41 25.56
N ASP A 74 -1.71 27.29 26.23
CA ASP A 74 -3.04 27.01 26.75
C ASP A 74 -3.41 28.24 27.58
N ASP A 75 -4.35 29.04 27.09
CA ASP A 75 -4.97 30.09 27.87
C ASP A 75 -5.58 29.38 29.08
N ASP A 76 -4.85 29.40 30.21
CA ASP A 76 -5.32 28.94 31.51
C ASP A 76 -6.57 29.76 31.84
N VAL A 77 -7.73 29.29 31.36
CA VAL A 77 -9.02 29.85 31.72
C VAL A 77 -9.15 29.61 33.21
N PRO A 78 -9.20 30.66 34.05
CA PRO A 78 -9.32 30.49 35.49
C PRO A 78 -10.64 29.75 35.77
N ILE A 79 -10.53 28.47 36.13
CA ILE A 79 -11.66 27.66 36.56
C ILE A 79 -12.03 28.18 37.95
N ASP A 80 -13.12 28.93 38.02
CA ASP A 80 -13.70 29.42 39.27
C ASP A 80 -14.09 28.22 40.15
N PRO A 81 -13.41 27.96 41.29
CA PRO A 81 -13.62 26.74 42.08
C PRO A 81 -14.89 26.78 42.97
N SER A 82 -15.84 27.68 42.69
CA SER A 82 -16.93 28.02 43.61
C SER A 82 -18.15 27.07 43.61
N LEU A 83 -18.14 25.98 42.83
CA LEU A 83 -19.31 25.07 42.70
C LEU A 83 -19.14 23.66 43.28
N SER A 84 -18.02 23.32 43.93
CA SER A 84 -17.84 22.00 44.57
C SER A 84 -18.08 22.04 46.09
N ALA A 85 -19.29 22.45 46.47
CA ALA A 85 -19.79 22.37 47.84
C ALA A 85 -21.07 21.53 47.87
N SER A 86 -20.94 20.22 47.70
CA SER A 86 -21.99 19.27 48.09
C SER A 86 -21.44 18.35 49.17
N GLY A 87 -21.92 18.58 50.39
CA GLY A 87 -21.45 17.95 51.61
C GLY A 87 -21.76 16.46 51.67
N GLY A 88 -20.71 15.65 51.62
CA GLY A 88 -20.74 14.27 52.07
C GLY A 88 -20.47 14.20 53.58
N VAL A 89 -21.54 14.05 54.38
CA VAL A 89 -21.48 13.79 55.82
C VAL A 89 -20.74 12.47 56.06
N ARG A 90 -19.54 12.54 56.64
CA ARG A 90 -18.79 11.37 57.12
C ARG A 90 -19.20 11.08 58.56
N ILE A 91 -20.09 10.11 58.75
CA ILE A 91 -20.41 9.55 60.06
C ILE A 91 -19.25 8.65 60.48
N GLY A 92 -18.47 9.11 61.46
CA GLY A 92 -17.46 8.30 62.14
C GLY A 92 -18.14 7.28 63.04
N LEU A 93 -17.97 6.00 62.71
CA LEU A 93 -18.22 4.87 63.62
C LEU A 93 -16.87 4.24 63.96
N ASP A 94 -16.28 4.79 65.01
CA ASP A 94 -15.13 4.30 65.75
C ASP A 94 -15.53 3.11 66.66
N ARG A 95 -16.04 2.03 66.06
CA ARG A 95 -16.04 0.69 66.68
C ARG A 95 -14.82 -0.03 66.15
N ASN A 96 -13.79 -0.27 66.97
CA ASN A 96 -12.87 -1.44 66.93
C ASN A 96 -11.64 -1.28 67.85
N SER A 97 -11.81 -0.85 69.10
CA SER A 97 -10.72 -0.67 70.08
C SER A 97 -10.28 -1.94 70.82
N TRP A 98 -10.59 -3.15 70.33
CA TRP A 98 -10.33 -4.41 71.06
C TRP A 98 -9.75 -5.57 70.24
N LEU A 99 -9.15 -5.31 69.07
CA LEU A 99 -8.43 -6.37 68.35
C LEU A 99 -6.96 -6.46 68.82
N PRO A 100 -6.45 -7.67 69.14
CA PRO A 100 -5.04 -7.87 69.46
C PRO A 100 -4.17 -7.47 68.25
N PRO A 101 -2.90 -7.08 68.47
CA PRO A 101 -2.01 -6.67 67.38
C PRO A 101 -1.88 -7.79 66.35
N LEU A 102 -2.44 -7.58 65.15
CA LEU A 102 -2.19 -8.47 64.02
C LEU A 102 -0.69 -8.46 63.73
N LEU A 103 -0.09 -9.65 63.68
CA LEU A 103 1.25 -9.81 63.15
C LEU A 103 1.32 -9.17 61.75
N PRO A 104 2.40 -8.44 61.43
CA PRO A 104 2.54 -7.84 60.11
C PRO A 104 2.43 -8.94 59.04
N PRO A 105 1.67 -8.70 57.95
CA PRO A 105 1.60 -9.67 56.87
C PRO A 105 3.01 -9.95 56.35
N PRO A 106 3.30 -11.20 55.94
CA PRO A 106 4.59 -11.53 55.34
C PRO A 106 4.84 -10.59 54.15
N PRO A 107 6.09 -10.18 53.90
CA PRO A 107 6.42 -9.34 52.77
C PRO A 107 5.90 -10.00 51.48
N PRO A 108 5.30 -9.24 50.56
CA PRO A 108 4.85 -9.79 49.30
C PRO A 108 6.03 -10.45 48.59
N PRO A 109 5.83 -11.61 47.93
CA PRO A 109 6.88 -12.24 47.15
C PRO A 109 7.42 -11.22 46.14
N PRO A 110 8.75 -11.22 45.87
CA PRO A 110 9.31 -10.33 44.87
C PRO A 110 8.56 -10.54 43.55
N PRO A 111 8.23 -9.44 42.82
CA PRO A 111 7.54 -9.57 41.55
C PRO A 111 8.36 -10.48 40.63
N PRO A 112 7.72 -11.36 39.85
CA PRO A 112 8.43 -12.18 38.89
C PRO A 112 9.24 -11.27 37.96
N PRO A 113 10.46 -11.68 37.56
CA PRO A 113 11.25 -10.90 36.62
C PRO A 113 10.41 -10.61 35.37
N PRO A 114 10.49 -9.39 34.81
CA PRO A 114 9.74 -9.05 33.61
C PRO A 114 10.11 -10.05 32.49
N PRO A 115 9.12 -10.48 31.66
CA PRO A 115 9.41 -11.35 30.54
C PRO A 115 10.44 -10.68 29.61
N PRO A 116 11.33 -11.46 28.98
CA PRO A 116 12.29 -10.91 28.03
C PRO A 116 11.56 -10.18 26.89
N PRO A 117 12.10 -9.06 26.40
CA PRO A 117 11.50 -8.34 25.28
C PRO A 117 11.43 -9.26 24.05
N PRO A 118 10.36 -9.17 23.24
CA PRO A 118 10.25 -9.93 22.00
C PRO A 118 11.39 -9.54 21.04
N PRO A 119 11.90 -10.50 20.23
CA PRO A 119 12.95 -10.21 19.27
C PRO A 119 12.54 -9.12 18.28
N PRO A 120 13.51 -8.29 17.82
CA PRO A 120 13.25 -7.29 16.80
C PRO A 120 12.76 -7.95 15.51
N CYS A 121 11.81 -7.30 14.86
CA CYS A 121 11.21 -7.76 13.62
C CYS A 121 11.90 -7.03 12.46
N GLU A 122 12.64 -7.74 11.61
CA GLU A 122 13.31 -7.17 10.43
C GLU A 122 12.36 -7.01 9.23
N GLY A 123 11.10 -6.64 9.47
CA GLY A 123 10.09 -6.53 8.42
C GLY A 123 8.77 -5.92 8.91
N THR A 124 7.76 -5.96 8.05
CA THR A 124 6.43 -5.45 8.38
C THR A 124 5.69 -6.50 9.22
N ARG A 125 5.16 -6.08 10.39
CA ARG A 125 4.31 -6.93 11.22
C ARG A 125 2.89 -6.98 10.65
N ILE A 126 2.47 -8.15 10.21
CA ILE A 126 1.13 -8.40 9.67
C ILE A 126 0.43 -9.42 10.55
N GLY A 127 -0.79 -9.10 10.99
CA GLY A 127 -1.61 -9.95 11.87
C GLY A 127 -2.64 -10.78 11.11
N GLN A 128 -3.50 -11.46 11.86
CA GLN A 128 -4.63 -12.24 11.31
C GLN A 128 -5.60 -11.38 10.48
N GLY A 129 -5.64 -10.06 10.72
CA GLY A 129 -6.42 -9.12 9.92
C GLY A 129 -5.95 -8.97 8.48
N GLY A 130 -4.81 -9.56 8.10
CA GLY A 130 -4.19 -9.37 6.80
C GLY A 130 -3.51 -8.01 6.69
N GLY A 131 -3.13 -7.63 5.48
CA GLY A 131 -2.46 -6.37 5.21
C GLY A 131 -1.93 -6.26 3.80
N ALA A 132 -1.35 -5.11 3.47
CA ALA A 132 -0.64 -4.90 2.21
C ALA A 132 0.72 -4.26 2.49
N ILE A 133 1.75 -4.75 1.81
CA ILE A 133 3.09 -4.15 1.78
C ILE A 133 3.29 -3.57 0.38
N LEU A 134 3.56 -2.27 0.28
CA LEU A 134 3.83 -1.59 -0.99
C LEU A 134 5.30 -1.17 -1.04
N LEU A 135 5.98 -1.47 -2.14
CA LEU A 135 7.33 -1.02 -2.44
C LEU A 135 7.30 0.27 -3.26
N ASP A 136 8.41 1.01 -3.22
CA ASP A 136 8.55 2.29 -3.93
C ASP A 136 8.49 2.16 -5.45
N ASP A 137 8.77 0.97 -5.99
CA ASP A 137 8.65 0.69 -7.41
C ASP A 137 7.20 0.42 -7.86
N GLY A 138 6.27 0.36 -6.92
CA GLY A 138 4.84 0.08 -7.12
C GLY A 138 4.47 -1.39 -6.97
N ALA A 139 5.41 -2.29 -6.68
CA ALA A 139 5.11 -3.67 -6.35
C ALA A 139 4.39 -3.76 -5.00
N GLY A 140 3.40 -4.63 -4.91
CA GLY A 140 2.57 -4.80 -3.73
C GLY A 140 2.38 -6.27 -3.38
N LEU A 141 2.55 -6.60 -2.11
CA LEU A 141 2.17 -7.90 -1.55
C LEU A 141 0.89 -7.71 -0.74
N MET A 142 -0.19 -8.35 -1.15
CA MET A 142 -1.48 -8.29 -0.46
C MET A 142 -1.79 -9.64 0.20
N ILE A 143 -2.00 -9.60 1.50
CA ILE A 143 -2.29 -10.76 2.34
C ILE A 143 -3.72 -10.63 2.84
N PRO A 144 -4.66 -11.44 2.33
CA PRO A 144 -6.03 -11.45 2.82
C PRO A 144 -6.12 -11.74 4.32
N SER A 145 -7.20 -11.26 4.95
CA SER A 145 -7.52 -11.61 6.34
C SER A 145 -7.75 -13.11 6.47
N GLY A 146 -7.31 -13.69 7.58
CA GLY A 146 -7.44 -15.13 7.87
C GLY A 146 -6.34 -16.01 7.25
N VAL A 147 -5.49 -15.47 6.38
CA VAL A 147 -4.36 -16.23 5.78
C VAL A 147 -3.30 -16.59 6.82
N LEU A 148 -3.04 -15.68 7.77
CA LEU A 148 -2.06 -15.88 8.83
C LEU A 148 -2.74 -16.36 10.11
N SER A 149 -2.22 -17.41 10.74
CA SER A 149 -2.70 -17.90 12.04
C SER A 149 -2.24 -17.05 13.22
N SER A 150 -1.20 -16.23 13.05
CA SER A 150 -0.62 -15.37 14.08
C SER A 150 0.05 -14.15 13.46
N VAL A 151 0.45 -13.17 14.29
CA VAL A 151 1.25 -12.03 13.84
C VAL A 151 2.61 -12.50 13.33
N GLN A 152 3.01 -12.02 12.15
CA GLN A 152 4.27 -12.40 11.51
C GLN A 152 5.04 -11.21 10.99
N CYS A 153 6.35 -11.39 10.97
CA CYS A 153 7.29 -10.51 10.30
C CYS A 153 7.44 -10.96 8.85
N ILE A 154 6.99 -10.11 7.93
CA ILE A 154 7.11 -10.35 6.50
C ILE A 154 8.04 -9.30 5.91
N ARG A 155 9.09 -9.77 5.26
CA ARG A 155 10.05 -8.94 4.54
C ARG A 155 9.79 -9.09 3.05
N PHE A 156 9.38 -8.01 2.41
CA PHE A 156 9.17 -7.95 0.98
C PHE A 156 10.12 -6.90 0.40
N GLU A 157 11.09 -7.33 -0.40
CA GLU A 157 12.09 -6.43 -0.95
C GLU A 157 12.45 -6.79 -2.40
N ARG A 158 12.79 -5.78 -3.19
CA ARG A 158 13.34 -5.97 -4.52
C ARG A 158 14.85 -6.18 -4.41
N VAL A 159 15.31 -7.33 -4.87
CA VAL A 159 16.72 -7.67 -5.03
C VAL A 159 17.10 -7.33 -6.47
N ALA A 160 17.85 -6.25 -6.66
CA ALA A 160 18.38 -5.89 -7.96
C ALA A 160 19.50 -6.88 -8.35
N GLU A 161 19.22 -7.76 -9.31
CA GLU A 161 20.20 -8.71 -9.83
C GLU A 161 20.39 -8.47 -11.33
N GLY A 162 21.30 -7.56 -11.67
CA GLY A 162 21.66 -7.24 -13.04
C GLY A 162 20.64 -6.40 -13.82
N VAL A 163 20.92 -6.20 -15.12
CA VAL A 163 20.27 -5.18 -15.97
C VAL A 163 18.89 -5.61 -16.49
N ALA A 164 18.46 -6.87 -16.32
CA ALA A 164 17.30 -7.41 -17.04
C ALA A 164 16.28 -8.20 -16.21
N THR A 165 16.52 -8.44 -14.91
CA THR A 165 15.61 -9.25 -14.09
C THR A 165 15.39 -8.64 -12.72
N ASP A 166 14.13 -8.29 -12.44
CA ASP A 166 13.71 -7.93 -11.09
C ASP A 166 13.39 -9.19 -10.30
N ARG A 167 14.09 -9.36 -9.18
CA ARG A 167 13.79 -10.43 -8.22
C ARG A 167 13.14 -9.82 -7.00
N TYR A 168 12.03 -10.39 -6.57
CA TYR A 168 11.39 -10.03 -5.31
C TYR A 168 11.63 -11.15 -4.30
N HIS A 169 12.11 -10.79 -3.12
CA HIS A 169 12.32 -11.72 -2.03
C HIS A 169 11.18 -11.56 -1.01
N ILE A 170 10.51 -12.66 -0.69
CA ILE A 170 9.47 -12.73 0.36
C ILE A 170 10.04 -13.60 1.47
N GLY A 171 10.55 -12.96 2.52
CA GLY A 171 10.96 -13.64 3.74
C GLY A 171 9.79 -13.67 4.73
N SER A 172 9.41 -14.86 5.18
CA SER A 172 8.49 -15.03 6.31
C SER A 172 9.11 -15.89 7.39
N THR A 173 8.71 -15.63 8.63
CA THR A 173 9.05 -16.47 9.80
C THR A 173 8.23 -17.76 9.85
N GLN A 174 7.09 -17.82 9.14
CA GLN A 174 6.28 -19.03 9.01
C GLN A 174 6.44 -19.61 7.59
N LYS A 175 6.51 -20.94 7.48
CA LYS A 175 6.76 -21.64 6.22
C LYS A 175 5.53 -21.78 5.32
N GLU A 176 4.32 -21.67 5.87
CA GLU A 176 3.10 -22.07 5.17
C GLU A 176 2.01 -20.99 5.33
N PHE A 177 1.33 -20.66 4.23
CA PHE A 177 0.16 -19.79 4.22
C PHE A 177 -1.10 -20.65 4.14
N SER A 178 -2.13 -20.38 4.95
CA SER A 178 -3.37 -21.18 4.92
C SER A 178 -4.26 -20.89 3.70
N SER A 179 -3.97 -19.82 2.97
CA SER A 179 -4.74 -19.36 1.82
C SER A 179 -3.84 -18.59 0.85
N PRO A 180 -4.23 -18.48 -0.43
CA PRO A 180 -3.39 -17.84 -1.42
C PRO A 180 -3.15 -16.36 -1.12
N ILE A 181 -1.92 -15.92 -1.32
CA ILE A 181 -1.54 -14.50 -1.25
C ILE A 181 -1.48 -13.91 -2.66
N LEU A 182 -1.79 -12.61 -2.76
CA LEU A 182 -1.79 -11.90 -4.04
C LEU A 182 -0.57 -10.99 -4.13
N LEU A 183 0.31 -11.29 -5.06
CA LEU A 183 1.44 -10.44 -5.41
C LEU A 183 1.09 -9.64 -6.67
N VAL A 184 1.30 -8.33 -6.60
CA VAL A 184 0.99 -7.36 -7.66
C VAL A 184 2.29 -6.68 -8.07
N ILE A 185 2.77 -6.95 -9.28
CA ILE A 185 4.01 -6.34 -9.79
C ILE A 185 3.65 -5.37 -10.93
N PRO A 186 4.11 -4.11 -10.88
CA PRO A 186 3.92 -3.17 -11.98
C PRO A 186 4.72 -3.66 -13.19
N TYR A 187 4.03 -3.76 -14.31
CA TYR A 187 4.56 -4.31 -15.54
C TYR A 187 4.99 -3.18 -16.48
N LYS A 188 6.27 -3.13 -16.82
CA LYS A 188 6.82 -2.27 -17.89
C LYS A 188 7.30 -3.16 -19.02
N GLU A 189 6.48 -3.33 -20.06
CA GLU A 189 6.79 -3.98 -21.35
C GLU A 189 7.86 -5.10 -21.31
N ILE A 190 7.45 -6.33 -20.97
CA ILE A 190 8.35 -7.50 -20.97
C ILE A 190 7.78 -8.58 -21.90
N ARG A 191 8.51 -8.91 -22.97
CA ARG A 191 8.10 -9.96 -23.92
C ARG A 191 8.19 -11.38 -23.36
N ASN A 192 8.88 -11.59 -22.23
CA ASN A 192 9.14 -12.89 -21.62
C ASN A 192 9.13 -12.83 -20.08
N LEU A 193 7.95 -12.64 -19.46
CA LEU A 193 7.83 -12.71 -18.00
C LEU A 193 7.91 -14.17 -17.55
N LYS A 194 8.85 -14.50 -16.66
CA LYS A 194 8.91 -15.80 -15.99
C LYS A 194 8.90 -15.60 -14.49
N MET A 195 7.89 -16.14 -13.83
CA MET A 195 7.75 -16.05 -12.38
C MET A 195 8.18 -17.35 -11.73
N VAL A 196 9.26 -17.27 -10.96
CA VAL A 196 9.86 -18.41 -10.27
C VAL A 196 9.93 -18.09 -8.79
N LEU A 197 9.25 -18.88 -7.99
CA LEU A 197 9.40 -18.88 -6.55
C LEU A 197 10.57 -19.78 -6.17
N HIS A 198 11.50 -19.25 -5.38
CA HIS A 198 12.58 -20.01 -4.78
C HIS A 198 12.18 -20.39 -3.36
N THR A 199 12.08 -21.69 -3.10
CA THR A 199 11.83 -22.28 -1.78
C THR A 199 13.06 -23.08 -1.34
N ASP A 200 13.13 -23.47 -0.06
CA ASP A 200 14.14 -24.42 0.44
C ASP A 200 14.13 -25.74 -0.36
N SER A 201 12.96 -26.11 -0.91
CA SER A 201 12.75 -27.36 -1.65
C SER A 201 13.09 -27.26 -3.15
N GLY A 202 13.35 -26.05 -3.67
CA GLY A 202 13.67 -25.83 -5.07
C GLY A 202 12.92 -24.66 -5.70
N ARG A 203 12.87 -24.66 -7.03
CA ARG A 203 12.23 -23.61 -7.85
C ARG A 203 10.85 -24.06 -8.30
N VAL A 204 9.83 -23.25 -8.03
CA VAL A 204 8.45 -23.49 -8.46
C VAL A 204 8.03 -22.37 -9.41
N GLU A 205 7.54 -22.73 -10.60
CA GLU A 205 6.95 -21.74 -11.51
C GLU A 205 5.53 -21.41 -11.06
N LEU A 206 5.25 -20.12 -10.88
CA LEU A 206 3.97 -19.68 -10.37
C LEU A 206 3.02 -19.26 -11.50
N PRO A 207 1.73 -19.62 -11.44
CA PRO A 207 0.74 -19.09 -12.36
C PRO A 207 0.57 -17.58 -12.14
N TYR A 208 0.47 -16.84 -13.24
CA TYR A 208 0.25 -15.39 -13.19
C TYR A 208 -0.78 -14.95 -14.24
N THR A 209 -1.52 -13.90 -13.91
CA THR A 209 -2.46 -13.22 -14.81
C THR A 209 -2.00 -11.79 -15.04
N VAL A 210 -1.96 -11.36 -16.29
CA VAL A 210 -1.57 -9.98 -16.66
C VAL A 210 -2.82 -9.16 -16.92
N ASP A 211 -3.05 -8.15 -16.08
CA ASP A 211 -4.05 -7.12 -16.36
C ASP A 211 -3.42 -6.05 -17.26
N LYS A 212 -3.77 -6.10 -18.55
CA LYS A 212 -3.30 -5.15 -19.57
C LYS A 212 -3.86 -3.75 -19.37
N LYS A 213 -4.99 -3.58 -18.68
CA LYS A 213 -5.60 -2.27 -18.45
C LYS A 213 -4.84 -1.49 -17.39
N THR A 214 -4.43 -2.17 -16.32
CA THR A 214 -3.69 -1.56 -15.21
C THR A 214 -2.18 -1.73 -15.32
N MET A 215 -1.71 -2.51 -16.30
CA MET A 215 -0.30 -2.90 -16.45
C MET A 215 0.23 -3.53 -15.17
N LYS A 216 -0.52 -4.50 -14.62
CA LYS A 216 -0.16 -5.21 -13.39
C LYS A 216 -0.15 -6.72 -13.63
N VAL A 217 0.82 -7.40 -13.03
CA VAL A 217 0.86 -8.86 -12.96
C VAL A 217 0.31 -9.28 -11.61
N HIS A 218 -0.74 -10.09 -11.64
CA HIS A 218 -1.34 -10.73 -10.48
C HIS A 218 -0.81 -12.14 -10.37
N VAL A 219 -0.23 -12.47 -9.22
CA VAL A 219 0.38 -13.77 -8.96
C VAL A 219 -0.30 -14.33 -7.75
N GLN A 220 -0.86 -15.52 -7.91
CA GLN A 220 -1.45 -16.25 -6.81
C GLN A 220 -0.39 -17.24 -6.32
N VAL A 221 0.09 -17.04 -5.10
CA VAL A 221 0.98 -18.00 -4.43
C VAL A 221 0.09 -18.84 -3.54
N ASP A 222 -0.16 -20.08 -3.94
CA ASP A 222 -0.94 -21.02 -3.13
C ASP A 222 -0.16 -21.42 -1.86
N ALA A 223 -0.87 -22.05 -0.93
CA ALA A 223 -0.30 -22.60 0.29
C ALA A 223 0.88 -23.53 -0.06
N LEU A 224 2.07 -23.12 0.38
CA LEU A 224 3.30 -23.92 0.33
C LEU A 224 3.43 -24.75 1.59
#